data_AF-A0A7Z0E9T9-F1
#
_entry.id   AF-A0A7Z0E9T9-F1
#
_cell.length_a   1.000
_cell.length_b   1.000
_cell.length_c   1.000
_cell.angle_alpha   90.00
_cell.angle_beta   90.00
_cell.angle_gamma   90.00
#
_symmetry.space_group_name_H-M   'P 1'
#
loop_
_entity.id
_entity.type
_entity.pdbx_description
1 polymer ?
#
loop_
_entity_poly.entity_id
_entity_poly.type
_entity_poly.pdbx_seq_one_letter_code
_entity_poly.pdbx_strand_id
1 'polypeptide(L)'
;MSTVIRPEADRAPRRGAVTLTESIDIECDEQFLPHRVIWKERRHLVVEAPVRWYQRRSWWVEEPRAERGRPGLVAHEMWRLQVQLEATSRTEVPEVQTIDVSRHLASGRWRLVRVH
;
A
#
# COMPACT_ATOMS: atom_id res chain seq x y z
N MET A 1 -57.10 -7.85 -8.14
CA MET A 1 -56.20 -8.81 -7.44
C MET A 1 -55.11 -9.17 -8.42
N SER A 2 -53.81 -8.99 -8.22
CA SER A 2 -53.05 -8.38 -7.12
C SER A 2 -51.76 -7.84 -7.72
N THR A 3 -51.34 -6.68 -7.23
CA THR A 3 -49.98 -6.14 -7.33
C THR A 3 -48.98 -7.17 -6.82
N VAL A 4 -47.94 -7.48 -7.59
CA VAL A 4 -46.74 -8.13 -7.07
C VAL A 4 -45.63 -7.10 -7.03
N ILE A 5 -45.42 -6.55 -5.85
CA ILE A 5 -44.26 -5.75 -5.48
C ILE A 5 -43.07 -6.73 -5.49
N ARG A 6 -42.12 -6.54 -6.42
CA ARG A 6 -40.81 -7.19 -6.32
C ARG A 6 -39.95 -6.37 -5.35
N PRO A 7 -39.28 -7.01 -4.37
CA PRO A 7 -38.49 -6.30 -3.38
C PRO A 7 -37.25 -5.68 -4.04
N GLU A 8 -37.02 -4.43 -3.64
CA GLU A 8 -35.84 -3.62 -3.87
C GLU A 8 -34.59 -4.43 -3.50
N ALA A 9 -33.81 -4.77 -4.53
CA ALA A 9 -32.53 -5.44 -4.36
C ALA A 9 -31.56 -4.45 -3.71
N ASP A 10 -31.45 -4.60 -2.39
CA ASP A 10 -30.27 -4.40 -1.56
C ASP A 10 -29.10 -3.69 -2.27
N ARG A 11 -29.01 -2.39 -2.01
CA ARG A 11 -27.89 -1.53 -2.39
C ARG A 11 -26.68 -1.95 -1.56
N ALA A 12 -26.06 -3.07 -1.93
CA ALA A 12 -24.72 -3.39 -1.46
C ALA A 12 -23.79 -2.22 -1.83
N PRO A 13 -23.01 -1.66 -0.90
CA PRO A 13 -21.96 -0.72 -1.27
C PRO A 13 -21.04 -1.45 -2.26
N ARG A 14 -21.01 -0.96 -3.50
CA ARG A 14 -20.04 -1.38 -4.51
C ARG A 14 -18.69 -1.26 -3.82
N ARG A 15 -18.03 -2.40 -3.57
CA ARG A 15 -16.69 -2.49 -2.97
C ARG A 15 -15.89 -1.30 -3.48
N GLY A 16 -15.54 -0.41 -2.55
CA GLY A 16 -14.96 0.90 -2.87
C GLY A 16 -13.88 0.73 -3.92
N ALA A 17 -13.99 1.53 -4.98
CA ALA A 17 -13.01 1.55 -6.05
C ALA A 17 -11.61 1.69 -5.44
N VAL A 18 -10.75 0.68 -5.62
CA VAL A 18 -9.32 0.81 -5.34
C VAL A 18 -8.73 1.60 -6.50
N THR A 19 -8.81 2.93 -6.38
CA THR A 19 -8.19 3.86 -7.33
C THR A 19 -6.77 4.15 -6.88
N LEU A 20 -5.81 4.03 -7.81
CA LEU A 20 -4.36 3.96 -7.63
C LEU A 20 -3.71 4.89 -6.57
N THR A 21 -2.96 4.24 -5.67
CA THR A 21 -1.59 4.56 -5.22
C THR A 21 -1.23 6.01 -4.92
N GLU A 22 -1.67 6.51 -3.77
CA GLU A 22 -1.06 7.68 -3.13
C GLU A 22 0.48 7.49 -3.08
N SER A 23 1.21 8.49 -3.57
CA SER A 23 2.68 8.51 -3.40
C SER A 23 2.96 8.89 -1.96
N ILE A 24 3.81 8.11 -1.30
CA ILE A 24 4.18 8.32 0.09
C ILE A 24 5.70 8.41 0.17
N ASP A 25 6.20 9.10 1.18
CA ASP A 25 7.64 9.15 1.44
C ASP A 25 7.98 8.18 2.56
N ILE A 26 9.05 7.41 2.36
CA ILE A 26 9.55 6.45 3.32
C ILE A 26 11.03 6.70 3.53
N GLU A 27 11.41 6.98 4.77
CA GLU A 27 12.79 7.07 5.20
C GLU A 27 13.26 5.66 5.60
N CYS A 28 14.41 5.27 5.05
CA CYS A 28 15.05 4.01 5.36
C CYS A 28 16.26 4.26 6.27
N ASP A 29 16.59 3.30 7.13
CA ASP A 29 17.82 3.31 7.91
C ASP A 29 19.05 2.94 7.05
N GLU A 30 20.22 2.80 7.70
CA GLU A 30 21.48 2.42 7.05
C GLU A 30 21.45 1.02 6.41
N GLN A 31 20.54 0.17 6.87
CA GLN A 31 20.27 -1.18 6.37
C GLN A 31 19.21 -1.20 5.26
N PHE A 32 18.75 -0.03 4.82
CA PHE A 32 17.67 0.14 3.85
C PHE A 32 16.32 -0.45 4.30
N LEU A 33 16.09 -0.52 5.62
CA LEU A 33 14.81 -0.90 6.19
C LEU A 33 13.96 0.34 6.46
N PRO A 34 12.66 0.33 6.09
CA PRO A 34 11.73 1.39 6.43
C PRO A 34 11.64 1.60 7.94
N HIS A 35 11.89 2.83 8.41
CA HIS A 35 11.74 3.19 9.83
C HIS A 35 10.78 4.36 10.07
N ARG A 36 10.59 5.24 9.07
CA ARG A 36 9.61 6.33 9.14
C ARG A 36 8.84 6.48 7.82
N VAL A 37 7.55 6.76 7.93
CA VAL A 37 6.62 6.96 6.80
C VAL A 37 5.97 8.34 6.92
N ILE A 38 6.04 9.15 5.87
CA ILE A 38 5.25 10.38 5.74
C ILE A 38 4.04 10.09 4.87
N TRP A 39 2.86 10.17 5.48
CA TRP A 39 1.58 9.85 4.86
C TRP A 39 0.51 10.81 5.35
N LYS A 40 -0.32 11.36 4.45
CA LYS A 40 -1.30 12.41 4.77
C LYS A 40 -0.69 13.59 5.56
N GLU A 41 0.50 14.03 5.13
CA GLU A 41 1.27 15.11 5.78
C GLU A 41 1.65 14.84 7.24
N ARG A 42 1.49 13.60 7.71
CA ARG A 42 1.80 13.16 9.07
C ARG A 42 2.93 12.16 9.06
N ARG A 43 3.80 12.26 10.07
CA ARG A 43 4.89 11.31 10.29
C ARG A 43 4.39 10.13 11.10
N HIS A 44 4.74 8.95 10.65
CA HIS A 44 4.47 7.70 11.34
C HIS A 44 5.77 6.94 11.51
N LEU A 45 5.96 6.36 12.69
CA LEU A 45 7.09 5.49 12.98
C LEU A 45 6.70 4.05 12.65
N VAL A 46 7.64 3.30 12.07
CA VAL A 46 7.49 1.85 11.91
C VAL A 46 7.81 1.21 13.26
N VAL A 47 6.85 0.49 13.82
CA VAL A 47 6.93 -0.04 15.20
C VAL A 47 7.24 -1.52 15.28
N GLU A 48 7.19 -2.22 14.15
CA GLU A 48 7.50 -3.65 14.04
C GLU A 48 8.41 -3.92 12.85
N ALA A 49 9.08 -5.07 12.85
CA ALA A 49 9.96 -5.47 11.76
C ALA A 49 9.20 -5.48 10.41
N PRO A 50 9.65 -4.72 9.40
CA PRO A 50 9.03 -4.70 8.09
C PRO A 50 9.05 -6.08 7.42
N VAL A 51 7.93 -6.48 6.82
CA VAL A 51 7.86 -7.73 6.03
C VAL A 51 7.98 -7.38 4.56
N ARG A 52 9.00 -7.91 3.87
CA ARG A 52 9.22 -7.73 2.43
C ARG A 52 8.88 -8.99 1.64
N TRP A 53 8.22 -8.82 0.49
CA TRP A 53 8.04 -9.87 -0.52
C TRP A 53 8.06 -9.31 -1.93
N TYR A 54 8.11 -10.20 -2.93
CA TYR A 54 7.99 -9.85 -4.35
C TYR A 54 6.72 -10.42 -4.93
N GLN A 55 5.83 -9.55 -5.43
CA GLN A 55 4.59 -9.95 -6.08
C GLN A 55 4.81 -10.09 -7.59
N ARG A 56 4.63 -11.32 -8.10
CA ARG A 56 4.77 -11.65 -9.54
C ARG A 56 3.83 -10.80 -10.38
N ARG A 57 4.37 -10.26 -11.47
CA ARG A 57 3.61 -9.67 -12.56
C ARG A 57 3.47 -10.69 -13.68
N SER A 58 2.36 -10.63 -14.40
CA SER A 58 2.17 -11.37 -15.65
C SER A 58 2.83 -10.59 -16.79
N TRP A 59 4.12 -10.27 -16.62
CA TRP A 59 4.83 -9.35 -17.50
C TRP A 59 4.86 -9.81 -18.96
N TRP A 60 4.79 -11.12 -19.21
CA TRP A 60 4.72 -11.69 -20.56
C TRP A 60 3.41 -11.38 -21.29
N VAL A 61 2.37 -10.96 -20.57
CA VAL A 61 1.11 -10.45 -21.14
C VAL A 61 1.14 -8.93 -21.26
N GLU A 62 1.77 -8.26 -20.29
CA GLU A 62 1.77 -6.79 -20.16
C GLU A 62 2.83 -6.09 -21.01
N GLU A 63 3.90 -6.79 -21.40
CA GLU A 63 5.09 -6.20 -22.01
C GLU A 63 5.48 -6.96 -23.29
N PRO A 64 5.76 -6.26 -24.41
CA PRO A 64 6.09 -6.89 -25.69
C PRO A 64 7.45 -7.60 -25.70
N ARG A 65 8.37 -7.22 -24.80
CA ARG A 65 9.70 -7.82 -24.69
C ARG A 65 10.28 -7.69 -23.28
N ALA A 66 11.08 -8.68 -22.87
CA ALA A 66 11.90 -8.59 -21.67
C ALA A 66 13.29 -8.02 -21.99
N GLU A 67 13.48 -6.75 -21.70
CA GLU A 67 14.80 -6.13 -21.76
C GLU A 67 15.67 -6.59 -20.59
N ARG A 68 16.84 -7.15 -20.91
CA ARG A 68 17.79 -7.60 -19.89
C ARG A 68 18.20 -6.43 -19.00
N GLY A 69 18.06 -6.60 -17.69
CA GLY A 69 18.46 -5.60 -16.70
C GLY A 69 17.38 -4.56 -16.37
N ARG A 70 16.17 -4.62 -16.95
CA ARG A 70 15.07 -3.72 -16.58
C ARG A 70 14.52 -4.07 -15.18
N PRO A 71 14.69 -3.20 -14.16
CA PRO A 71 14.22 -3.48 -12.81
C PRO A 71 12.68 -3.46 -12.75
N GLY A 72 12.09 -4.35 -11.95
CA GLY A 72 10.62 -4.37 -11.73
C GLY A 72 9.80 -4.92 -12.90
N LEU A 73 10.44 -5.49 -13.92
CA LEU A 73 9.75 -6.14 -15.03
C LEU A 73 8.93 -7.35 -14.53
N VAL A 74 9.58 -8.25 -13.78
CA VAL A 74 9.01 -9.55 -13.43
C VAL A 74 8.13 -9.51 -12.17
N ALA A 75 8.41 -8.59 -11.26
CA ALA A 75 7.73 -8.50 -9.98
C ALA A 75 7.78 -7.08 -9.40
N HIS A 76 6.80 -6.77 -8.56
CA HIS A 76 6.83 -5.59 -7.69
C HIS A 76 7.50 -5.95 -6.36
N GLU A 77 8.36 -5.07 -5.86
CA GLU A 77 8.82 -5.15 -4.47
C GLU A 77 7.71 -4.58 -3.56
N MET A 78 7.25 -5.41 -2.63
CA MET A 78 6.14 -5.13 -1.74
C MET A 78 6.59 -5.20 -0.29
N TRP A 79 6.01 -4.35 0.54
CA TRP A 79 6.31 -4.28 1.97
C TRP A 79 5.04 -4.14 2.78
N ARG A 80 5.01 -4.76 3.96
CA ARG A 80 4.00 -4.56 4.99
C ARG A 80 4.66 -3.91 6.18
N LEU A 81 4.09 -2.80 6.61
CA LEU A 81 4.58 -1.99 7.70
C LEU A 81 3.49 -1.90 8.77
N GLN A 82 3.88 -2.06 10.03
CA GLN A 82 3.08 -1.61 11.16
C GLN A 82 3.55 -0.21 11.52
N VAL A 83 2.67 0.77 11.37
CA VAL A 83 3.00 2.18 11.56
C VAL A 83 2.16 2.79 12.66
N GLN A 84 2.73 3.71 13.41
CA GLN A 84 2.06 4.43 14.48
C GLN A 84 2.33 5.92 14.28
N LEU A 85 1.31 6.78 14.49
CA LEU A 85 1.50 8.22 14.40
C LEU A 85 2.61 8.67 15.36
N GLU A 86 3.59 9.44 14.87
CA GLU A 86 4.64 10.01 15.69
C GLU A 86 4.01 11.01 16.65
N ALA A 87 3.88 10.63 17.93
CA ALA A 87 3.14 11.39 18.92
C ALA A 87 3.69 12.82 19.05
N THR A 88 2.81 13.81 18.86
CA THR A 88 3.13 15.24 19.07
C THR A 88 2.76 15.70 20.47
N SER A 89 1.97 14.92 21.21
CA SER A 89 1.58 15.19 22.59
C SER A 89 1.72 13.94 23.47
N ARG A 90 1.98 14.13 24.77
CA ARG A 90 2.25 13.05 25.73
C ARG A 90 1.01 12.24 26.12
N THR A 91 -0.19 12.70 25.73
CA THR A 91 -1.47 12.16 26.22
C THR A 91 -2.16 11.26 25.19
N GLU A 92 -1.74 11.31 23.93
CA GLU A 92 -2.28 10.45 22.88
C GLU A 92 -1.52 9.13 22.88
N VAL A 93 -2.25 8.00 22.99
CA VAL A 93 -1.72 6.68 22.68
C VAL A 93 -2.01 6.46 21.19
N PRO A 94 -1.01 6.55 20.30
CA PRO A 94 -1.30 6.48 18.89
C PRO A 94 -1.63 5.05 18.48
N GLU A 95 -2.64 4.89 17.64
CA GLU A 95 -3.09 3.60 17.13
C GLU A 95 -2.06 3.02 16.13
N VAL A 96 -1.84 1.70 16.20
CA VAL A 96 -1.00 1.00 15.23
C VAL A 96 -1.85 0.63 14.03
N GLN A 97 -1.41 1.04 12.84
CA GLN A 97 -2.05 0.75 11.57
C GLN A 97 -1.16 -0.15 10.73
N THR A 98 -1.75 -1.15 10.08
CA THR A 98 -1.04 -1.95 9.08
C THR A 98 -1.22 -1.33 7.70
N ILE A 99 -0.13 -1.08 7.00
CA ILE A 99 -0.15 -0.64 5.60
C ILE A 99 0.68 -1.57 4.71
N ASP A 100 0.19 -1.80 3.50
CA ASP A 100 0.95 -2.43 2.43
C ASP A 100 1.39 -1.36 1.44
N VAL A 101 2.67 -1.37 1.08
CA VAL A 101 3.30 -0.40 0.18
C VAL A 101 4.12 -1.12 -0.89
N SER A 102 4.35 -0.46 -2.01
CA SER A 102 5.20 -0.96 -3.09
C SER A 102 6.34 0.00 -3.39
N ARG A 103 7.51 -0.54 -3.72
CA ARG A 103 8.67 0.23 -4.17
C ARG A 103 8.87 0.05 -5.65
N HIS A 104 8.87 1.15 -6.40
CA HIS A 104 9.20 1.12 -7.82
C HIS A 104 10.73 1.05 -8.00
N LEU A 105 11.23 -0.13 -8.37
CA LEU A 105 12.67 -0.41 -8.39
C LEU A 105 13.50 0.51 -9.30
N ALA A 106 12.93 1.04 -10.39
CA ALA A 106 13.68 1.91 -11.30
C ALA A 106 13.76 3.37 -10.82
N SER A 107 12.79 3.85 -10.04
CA SER A 107 12.75 5.25 -9.57
C SER A 107 12.90 5.40 -8.05
N GLY A 108 12.94 4.30 -7.31
CA GLY A 108 12.95 4.29 -5.84
C GLY A 108 11.65 4.76 -5.18
N ARG A 109 10.65 5.19 -5.94
CA ARG A 109 9.41 5.80 -5.42
C ARG A 109 8.55 4.78 -4.68
N TRP A 110 8.01 5.19 -3.54
CA TRP A 110 7.06 4.41 -2.76
C TRP A 110 5.62 4.79 -3.09
N ARG A 111 4.74 3.78 -3.01
CA ARG A 111 3.30 3.93 -3.26
C ARG A 111 2.52 3.12 -2.25
N LEU A 112 1.49 3.74 -1.67
CA LEU A 112 0.53 3.05 -0.84
C LEU A 112 -0.30 2.09 -1.69
N VAL A 113 -0.41 0.84 -1.25
CA VAL A 113 -1.22 -0.18 -1.93
C VAL A 113 -2.49 -0.44 -1.15
N ARG A 114 -2.38 -0.56 0.19
CA ARG A 114 -3.52 -0.83 1.05
C ARG A 114 -3.28 -0.32 2.47
N VAL A 115 -4.37 0.10 3.10
CA VAL A 115 -4.48 0.27 4.56
C VAL A 115 -5.44 -0.81 5.05
N HIS A 116 -5.12 -1.47 6.16
CA HIS A 116 -5.98 -2.51 6.76
C HIS A 116 -6.85 -1.94 7.88
#